data_AF-A0A1F2U926-F1
#
_entry.id   AF-A0A1F2U926-F1
#
_cell.length_a   1.000
_cell.length_b   1.000
_cell.length_c   1.000
_cell.angle_alpha   90.00
_cell.angle_beta   90.00
_cell.angle_gamma   90.00
#
_symmetry.space_group_name_H-M   'P 1'
#
loop_
_entity.id
_entity.type
_entity.pdbx_description
1 polymer ?
#
loop_
_entity_poly.entity_id
_entity_poly.type
_entity_poly.pdbx_seq_one_letter_code
_entity_poly.pdbx_strand_id
1 'polypeptide(L)'
;MTKNYLVVYNFILAPYKNPANGGSAVPLTWQLKDANGGLIVDMSSLIRLKSYYRPTNGACTTDTTGLEGVPLYSPATGATGGSDFRIIQSSSSYRFNWASPSVAGCYTIEWQLKDNSGSGPEHVVLNQNLLKRASVELK
;
A
#
# COMPACT_ATOMS: atom_id res chain seq x y z
N MET A 1 23.07 23.28 -6.65
CA MET A 1 21.84 23.30 -5.81
C MET A 1 20.88 22.25 -6.36
N THR A 2 20.52 21.24 -5.59
CA THR A 2 19.51 20.25 -5.98
C THR A 2 18.13 20.81 -5.63
N LYS A 3 17.26 20.99 -6.61
CA LYS A 3 15.87 21.39 -6.35
C LYS A 3 15.09 20.15 -5.92
N ASN A 4 14.53 20.18 -4.71
CA ASN A 4 13.60 19.16 -4.24
C ASN A 4 12.19 19.52 -4.73
N TYR A 5 11.53 18.62 -5.44
CA TYR A 5 10.16 18.79 -5.91
C TYR A 5 9.24 17.86 -5.13
N LEU A 6 8.14 18.35 -4.56
CA LEU A 6 7.11 17.49 -3.99
C LEU A 6 6.34 16.82 -5.14
N VAL A 7 6.23 15.49 -5.12
CA VAL A 7 5.42 14.75 -6.11
C VAL A 7 4.19 14.23 -5.40
N VAL A 8 3.01 14.78 -5.71
CA VAL A 8 1.76 14.24 -5.17
C VAL A 8 1.10 13.39 -6.23
N TYR A 9 0.98 12.09 -5.95
CA TYR A 9 0.24 11.17 -6.80
C TYR A 9 -1.25 11.22 -6.49
N ASN A 10 -2.07 11.27 -7.54
CA ASN A 10 -3.48 10.91 -7.42
C ASN A 10 -3.59 9.38 -7.40
N PHE A 11 -3.66 8.83 -6.19
CA PHE A 11 -3.76 7.40 -5.92
C PHE A 11 -5.21 6.95 -5.97
N ILE A 12 -5.51 6.00 -6.85
CA ILE A 12 -6.87 5.47 -7.04
C ILE A 12 -6.83 3.97 -6.78
N LEU A 13 -7.36 3.55 -5.64
CA LEU A 13 -7.53 2.14 -5.30
C LEU A 13 -8.82 1.62 -5.92
N ALA A 14 -8.73 0.57 -6.73
CA ALA A 14 -9.89 -0.13 -7.24
C ALA A 14 -10.60 -0.89 -6.10
N PRO A 15 -11.91 -1.15 -6.21
CA PRO A 15 -12.60 -2.02 -5.27
C PRO A 15 -11.88 -3.36 -5.11
N TYR A 16 -11.77 -3.83 -3.88
CA TYR A 16 -11.16 -5.09 -3.51
C TYR A 16 -12.13 -5.91 -2.65
N LYS A 17 -11.87 -7.21 -2.51
CA LYS A 17 -12.72 -8.08 -1.70
C LYS A 17 -12.64 -7.64 -0.23
N ASN A 18 -13.77 -7.23 0.33
CA ASN A 18 -13.91 -6.85 1.73
C ASN A 18 -15.37 -7.10 2.17
N PRO A 19 -15.63 -7.97 3.17
CA PRO A 19 -14.66 -8.82 3.87
C PRO A 19 -14.02 -9.86 2.93
N ALA A 20 -12.77 -10.21 3.21
CA ALA A 20 -12.04 -11.29 2.55
C ALA A 20 -11.93 -12.53 3.45
N ASN A 21 -11.63 -13.66 2.83
CA ASN A 21 -11.41 -14.90 3.58
C ASN A 21 -9.95 -14.90 4.05
N GLY A 22 -9.72 -15.17 5.33
CA GLY A 22 -8.36 -15.35 5.86
C GLY A 22 -7.60 -16.46 5.12
N GLY A 23 -6.29 -16.30 4.97
CA GLY A 23 -5.43 -17.27 4.27
C GLY A 23 -5.58 -17.27 2.75
N SER A 24 -6.44 -16.41 2.19
CA SER A 24 -6.63 -16.29 0.75
C SER A 24 -5.88 -15.09 0.18
N ALA A 25 -5.60 -15.12 -1.12
CA ALA A 25 -5.06 -13.95 -1.81
C ALA A 25 -6.10 -12.82 -1.86
N VAL A 26 -5.71 -11.61 -1.46
CA VAL A 26 -6.50 -10.38 -1.57
C VAL A 26 -5.85 -9.46 -2.61
N PRO A 27 -6.38 -9.39 -3.84
CA PRO A 27 -5.82 -8.52 -4.88
C PRO A 27 -6.13 -7.05 -4.57
N LEU A 28 -5.08 -6.27 -4.33
CA LEU A 28 -5.16 -4.82 -4.17
C LEU A 28 -4.63 -4.17 -5.45
N THR A 29 -5.52 -3.58 -6.23
CA THR A 29 -5.16 -2.97 -7.54
C THR A 29 -5.32 -1.46 -7.47
N TRP A 30 -4.31 -0.70 -7.85
CA TRP A 30 -4.38 0.76 -7.87
C TRP A 30 -3.77 1.36 -9.13
N GLN A 31 -4.15 2.60 -9.41
CA GLN A 31 -3.51 3.45 -10.42
C GLN A 31 -2.89 4.66 -9.74
N LEU A 32 -1.81 5.15 -10.34
CA LEU A 32 -1.24 6.46 -10.03
C LEU A 32 -1.47 7.38 -11.21
N LYS A 33 -1.93 8.60 -10.94
CA LYS A 33 -2.04 9.66 -11.93
C LYS A 33 -1.27 10.90 -11.49
N ASP A 34 -0.75 11.63 -12.47
CA ASP A 34 -0.20 12.96 -12.25
C ASP A 34 -1.31 14.01 -12.00
N ALA A 35 -0.90 15.26 -11.78
CA ALA A 35 -1.81 16.38 -11.56
C ALA A 35 -2.75 16.68 -12.74
N ASN A 36 -2.38 16.25 -13.95
CA ASN A 36 -3.16 16.43 -15.18
C ASN A 36 -4.05 15.21 -15.48
N GLY A 37 -4.03 14.18 -14.63
CA GLY A 37 -4.78 12.94 -14.82
C GLY A 37 -4.10 11.91 -15.72
N GLY A 38 -2.87 12.16 -16.17
CA GLY A 38 -2.06 11.22 -16.94
C GLY A 38 -1.62 10.03 -16.09
N LEU A 39 -1.68 8.81 -16.64
CA LEU A 39 -1.30 7.59 -15.93
C LEU A 39 0.21 7.52 -15.74
N ILE A 40 0.63 7.11 -14.55
CA ILE A 40 2.03 6.90 -14.18
C ILE A 40 2.30 5.41 -14.01
N VAL A 41 3.25 4.90 -14.79
CA VAL A 41 3.74 3.53 -14.72
C VAL A 41 5.24 3.54 -14.40
N ASP A 42 5.55 3.47 -13.11
CA ASP A 42 6.89 3.47 -12.55
C ASP A 42 6.91 2.53 -11.33
N MET A 43 7.60 1.39 -11.43
CA MET A 43 7.72 0.44 -10.31
C MET A 43 8.41 1.05 -9.09
N SER A 44 9.27 2.05 -9.27
CA SER A 44 9.96 2.74 -8.18
C SER A 44 9.06 3.72 -7.41
N SER A 45 7.82 3.94 -7.88
CA SER A 45 6.85 4.78 -7.20
C SER A 45 6.35 4.18 -5.88
N LEU A 46 6.42 2.85 -5.71
CA LEU A 46 6.09 2.19 -4.45
C LEU A 46 7.35 1.98 -3.62
N ILE A 47 7.37 2.56 -2.43
CA ILE A 47 8.50 2.46 -1.49
C ILE A 47 8.25 1.38 -0.45
N ARG A 48 7.00 1.20 -0.02
CA ARG A 48 6.67 0.24 1.04
C ARG A 48 5.21 -0.16 1.02
N LEU A 49 4.96 -1.41 1.38
CA LEU A 49 3.68 -1.86 1.92
C LEU A 49 3.86 -2.44 3.32
N LYS A 50 2.94 -2.11 4.22
CA LYS A 50 2.79 -2.75 5.52
C LYS A 50 1.34 -3.14 5.78
N SER A 51 1.14 -4.19 6.56
CA SER A 51 -0.14 -4.48 7.20
C SER A 51 -0.06 -4.22 8.70
N TYR A 52 -1.15 -3.71 9.27
CA TYR A 52 -1.30 -3.50 10.71
C TYR A 52 -2.54 -4.25 11.16
N TYR A 53 -2.37 -5.20 12.08
CA TYR A 53 -3.44 -6.04 12.59
C TYR A 53 -4.15 -5.40 13.78
N ARG A 54 -5.47 -5.55 13.82
CA ARG A 54 -6.31 -5.26 14.98
C ARG A 54 -7.37 -6.36 15.13
N PRO A 55 -7.55 -6.93 16.34
CA PRO A 55 -8.69 -7.80 16.63
C PRO A 55 -10.02 -7.07 16.41
N THR A 56 -10.98 -7.71 15.75
CA THR A 56 -12.26 -7.07 15.42
C THR A 56 -13.20 -7.13 16.62
N ASN A 57 -13.34 -6.00 17.34
CA ASN A 57 -14.35 -5.80 18.38
C ASN A 57 -15.48 -4.85 17.93
N GLY A 58 -15.54 -4.53 16.64
CA GLY A 58 -16.42 -3.51 16.06
C GLY A 58 -16.16 -3.31 14.55
N ALA A 59 -16.54 -2.17 13.99
CA ALA A 59 -16.34 -1.89 12.57
C ALA A 59 -14.84 -1.91 12.18
N CYS A 60 -14.51 -2.57 11.07
CA CYS A 60 -13.15 -2.56 10.55
C CYS A 60 -12.81 -1.18 9.97
N THR A 61 -11.90 -0.48 10.64
CA THR A 61 -11.50 0.91 10.35
C THR A 61 -10.02 0.98 10.06
N THR A 62 -9.61 1.96 9.24
CA THR A 62 -8.19 2.22 8.97
C THR A 62 -7.52 2.87 10.17
N ASP A 63 -6.70 2.10 10.87
CA ASP A 63 -5.89 2.60 11.98
C ASP A 63 -4.53 1.90 12.01
N THR A 64 -3.52 2.66 12.41
CA THR A 64 -2.10 2.23 12.52
C THR A 64 -1.49 2.67 13.86
N THR A 65 -2.24 3.41 14.69
CA THR A 65 -1.75 4.07 15.89
C THR A 65 -1.37 3.04 16.95
N GLY A 66 -0.10 3.05 17.38
CA GLY A 66 0.42 2.12 18.38
C GLY A 66 0.49 0.66 17.90
N LEU A 67 0.30 0.41 16.60
CA LEU A 67 0.38 -0.92 16.01
C LEU A 67 1.74 -1.15 15.36
N GLU A 68 2.29 -2.34 15.55
CA GLU A 68 3.47 -2.78 14.82
C GLU A 68 3.06 -3.24 13.41
N GLY A 69 3.67 -2.64 12.40
CA GLY A 69 3.37 -2.94 11.00
C GLY A 69 4.24 -4.05 10.45
N VAL A 70 3.63 -5.13 9.97
CA VAL A 70 4.30 -6.24 9.30
C VAL A 70 4.64 -5.83 7.86
N PRO A 71 5.90 -5.94 7.42
CA PRO A 71 6.29 -5.58 6.05
C PRO A 71 5.71 -6.57 5.04
N LEU A 72 5.05 -6.03 4.01
CA LEU A 72 4.50 -6.78 2.88
C LEU A 72 5.32 -6.59 1.59
N TYR A 73 5.94 -5.42 1.43
CA TYR A 73 6.79 -5.11 0.30
C TYR A 73 7.82 -4.03 0.63
N SER A 74 9.02 -4.16 0.07
CA SER A 74 9.97 -3.06 -0.14
C SER A 74 10.74 -3.28 -1.45
N PRO A 75 11.33 -2.23 -2.06
CA PRO A 75 12.19 -2.39 -3.23
C PRO A 75 13.37 -3.34 -3.01
N ALA A 76 13.94 -3.35 -1.79
CA ALA A 76 15.11 -4.17 -1.47
C ALA A 76 14.77 -5.67 -1.31
N THR A 77 13.58 -5.98 -0.80
CA THR A 77 13.18 -7.36 -0.45
C THR A 77 12.14 -7.95 -1.40
N GLY A 78 11.51 -7.12 -2.24
CA GLY A 78 10.33 -7.51 -2.99
C GLY A 78 9.12 -7.75 -2.07
N ALA A 79 8.13 -8.45 -2.62
CA ALA A 79 6.93 -8.87 -1.90
C ALA A 79 7.25 -10.03 -0.94
N THR A 80 6.64 -10.03 0.25
CA THR A 80 6.92 -11.00 1.31
C THR A 80 5.71 -11.88 1.62
N GLY A 81 5.92 -12.95 2.41
CA GLY A 81 4.84 -13.79 2.94
C GLY A 81 4.05 -14.56 1.88
N GLY A 82 4.63 -14.80 0.70
CA GLY A 82 3.94 -15.43 -0.44
C GLY A 82 3.08 -14.49 -1.27
N SER A 83 3.14 -13.18 -0.98
CA SER A 83 2.49 -12.15 -1.80
C SER A 83 3.26 -11.90 -3.10
N ASP A 84 2.61 -11.29 -4.09
CA ASP A 84 3.26 -10.83 -5.32
C ASP A 84 2.90 -9.38 -5.67
N PHE A 85 3.81 -8.69 -6.36
CA PHE A 85 3.65 -7.32 -6.83
C PHE A 85 3.97 -7.22 -8.32
N ARG A 86 3.07 -6.62 -9.12
CA ARG A 86 3.26 -6.48 -10.57
C ARG A 86 2.50 -5.31 -11.17
N ILE A 87 2.89 -4.93 -12.39
CA ILE A 87 2.11 -4.05 -13.27
C ILE A 87 1.14 -4.88 -14.10
N ILE A 88 -0.09 -4.38 -14.25
CA ILE A 88 -1.10 -4.84 -15.18
C ILE A 88 -1.07 -3.92 -16.41
N GLN A 89 -0.24 -4.29 -17.39
CA GLN A 89 0.10 -3.43 -18.54
C GLN A 89 -1.11 -2.92 -19.31
N SER A 90 -2.11 -3.77 -19.54
CA SER A 90 -3.34 -3.42 -20.28
C SER A 90 -4.14 -2.26 -19.67
N SER A 91 -3.95 -2.01 -18.37
CA SER A 91 -4.67 -0.95 -17.65
C SER A 91 -3.73 0.07 -17.01
N SER A 92 -2.41 -0.05 -17.24
CA SER A 92 -1.39 0.77 -16.56
C SER A 92 -1.63 0.85 -15.04
N SER A 93 -2.03 -0.27 -14.44
CA SER A 93 -2.32 -0.38 -13.02
C SER A 93 -1.25 -1.20 -12.32
N TYR A 94 -1.16 -1.05 -11.01
CA TYR A 94 -0.36 -1.88 -10.14
C TYR A 94 -1.26 -2.88 -9.43
N ARG A 95 -0.77 -4.08 -9.16
CA ARG A 95 -1.46 -5.07 -8.36
C ARG A 95 -0.51 -5.67 -7.34
N PHE A 96 -0.93 -5.64 -6.08
CA PHE A 96 -0.37 -6.41 -5.00
C PHE A 96 -1.36 -7.52 -4.63
N ASN A 97 -1.04 -8.77 -4.94
CA ASN A 97 -1.81 -9.91 -4.46
C ASN A 97 -1.33 -10.22 -3.05
N TRP A 98 -2.01 -9.70 -2.05
CA TRP A 98 -1.64 -9.92 -0.66
C TRP A 98 -2.00 -11.34 -0.25
N ALA A 99 -1.00 -12.15 0.11
CA ALA A 99 -1.20 -13.42 0.80
C ALA A 99 -1.62 -13.12 2.25
N SER A 100 -2.93 -13.02 2.47
CA SER A 100 -3.47 -12.62 3.77
C SER A 100 -3.25 -13.72 4.83
N PRO A 101 -3.05 -13.35 6.11
CA PRO A 101 -2.99 -14.32 7.20
C PRO A 101 -4.35 -15.00 7.41
N SER A 102 -4.35 -16.17 8.05
CA SER A 102 -5.58 -16.89 8.43
C SER A 102 -6.27 -16.33 9.66
N VAL A 103 -5.62 -15.44 10.39
CA VAL A 103 -6.15 -14.85 11.62
C VAL A 103 -7.23 -13.82 11.27
N ALA A 104 -8.47 -14.09 11.67
CA ALA A 104 -9.57 -13.15 11.53
C ALA A 104 -9.29 -11.83 12.26
N GLY A 105 -9.71 -10.73 11.67
CA GLY A 105 -9.37 -9.41 12.18
C GLY A 105 -9.55 -8.29 11.17
N CYS A 106 -9.30 -7.07 11.63
CA CYS A 106 -9.19 -5.92 10.77
C CYS A 106 -7.71 -5.65 10.47
N TYR A 107 -7.38 -5.49 9.19
CA TYR A 107 -6.02 -5.22 8.73
C TYR A 107 -5.99 -3.91 7.97
N THR A 108 -5.23 -2.94 8.46
CA THR A 108 -4.92 -1.74 7.69
C THR A 108 -3.74 -2.05 6.77
N ILE A 109 -3.94 -1.92 5.47
CA ILE A 109 -2.86 -1.92 4.48
C ILE A 109 -2.43 -0.47 4.26
N GLU A 110 -1.14 -0.22 4.35
CA GLU A 110 -0.55 1.11 4.19
C GLU A 110 0.48 1.11 3.06
N TRP A 111 0.26 2.00 2.09
CA TRP A 111 1.19 2.30 1.02
C TRP A 111 2.01 3.54 1.38
N GLN A 112 3.32 3.42 1.23
CA GLN A 112 4.23 4.55 1.13
C GLN A 112 4.66 4.70 -0.33
N LEU A 113 4.35 5.85 -0.93
CA LEU A 113 4.73 6.17 -2.30
C LEU A 113 5.96 7.08 -2.31
N LYS A 114 6.65 7.14 -3.45
CA LYS A 114 7.79 8.01 -3.69
C LYS A 114 7.32 9.43 -4.02
N ASP A 115 6.84 10.14 -3.02
CA ASP A 115 6.30 11.50 -3.14
C ASP A 115 7.32 12.61 -2.83
N ASN A 116 8.61 12.24 -2.72
CA ASN A 116 9.71 13.09 -2.27
C ASN A 116 9.52 13.67 -0.86
N SER A 117 8.66 13.08 -0.03
CA SER A 117 8.63 13.36 1.42
C SER A 117 9.82 12.75 2.16
N GLY A 118 11.03 12.73 1.57
CA GLY A 118 12.22 12.11 2.17
C GLY A 118 13.48 12.51 1.41
N SER A 119 14.29 13.43 1.95
CA SER A 119 15.60 13.79 1.37
C SER A 119 16.77 12.95 1.90
N GLY A 120 16.49 11.84 2.60
CA GLY A 120 17.50 10.92 3.14
C GLY A 120 17.69 9.66 2.27
N PRO A 121 18.85 8.99 2.37
CA PRO A 121 19.10 7.69 1.71
C PRO A 121 18.25 6.56 2.30
N GLU A 122 17.78 6.72 3.53
CA GLU A 122 16.65 5.98 4.05
C GLU A 122 15.37 6.71 3.62
N HIS A 123 14.45 5.99 3.00
CA HIS A 123 13.12 6.47 2.65
C HIS A 123 12.24 6.70 3.89
N VAL A 124 12.69 7.57 4.81
CA VAL A 124 11.95 8.01 5.99
C VAL A 124 10.70 8.74 5.50
N VAL A 125 9.54 8.35 6.02
CA VAL A 125 8.27 9.06 5.81
C VAL A 125 8.40 10.43 6.50
N LEU A 126 8.79 11.50 5.80
CA LEU A 126 8.81 12.84 6.41
C LEU A 126 7.39 13.42 6.52
N ASN A 127 6.42 12.90 5.75
CA ASN A 127 5.04 13.35 5.82
C ASN A 127 4.05 12.17 5.89
N GLN A 128 3.60 11.85 7.10
CA GLN A 128 2.61 10.79 7.31
C GLN A 128 1.26 11.06 6.65
N ASN A 129 0.93 12.31 6.30
CA ASN A 129 -0.33 12.66 5.64
C ASN A 129 -0.38 12.19 4.18
N LEU A 130 0.74 11.76 3.60
CA LEU A 130 0.78 11.26 2.22
C LEU A 130 0.64 9.74 2.12
N LEU A 131 0.72 9.04 3.25
CA LEU A 131 0.47 7.60 3.33
C LEU A 131 -0.95 7.29 2.84
N LYS A 132 -1.07 6.28 1.98
CA LYS A 132 -2.37 5.79 1.53
C LYS A 132 -2.72 4.58 2.39
N ARG A 133 -3.98 4.47 2.79
CA ARG A 133 -4.45 3.42 3.70
C ARG A 133 -5.78 2.87 3.25
N ALA A 134 -5.98 1.58 3.49
CA ALA A 134 -7.24 0.89 3.26
C ALA A 134 -7.36 -0.23 4.30
N SER A 135 -8.58 -0.56 4.71
CA SER A 135 -8.85 -1.61 5.70
C SER A 135 -9.45 -2.84 5.05
N VAL A 136 -8.93 -4.01 5.38
CA VAL A 136 -9.46 -5.31 4.96
C VAL A 136 -9.91 -6.06 6.20
N GLU A 137 -11.20 -6.41 6.25
CA GLU A 137 -11.72 -7.34 7.25
C GLU A 137 -11.48 -8.77 6.76
N LEU A 138 -10.76 -9.58 7.55
CA LEU A 138 -10.59 -11.01 7.31
C LEU A 138 -11.54 -11.80 8.21
N LYS A 139 -12.25 -12.73 7.58
CA LYS A 139 -13.16 -13.69 8.22
C LYS A 139 -12.66 -15.12 8.05
#